data_AF-A0A3M2AP08-F1
#
_entry.id   AF-A0A3M2AP08-F1
#
_cell.length_a   1.000
_cell.length_b   1.000
_cell.length_c   1.000
_cell.angle_alpha   90.00
_cell.angle_beta   90.00
_cell.angle_gamma   90.00
#
_symmetry.space_group_name_H-M   'P 1'
#
loop_
_entity.id
_entity.type
_entity.pdbx_description
1 polymer ?
#
loop_
_entity_poly.entity_id
_entity_poly.type
_entity_poly.pdbx_seq_one_letter_code
_entity_poly.pdbx_strand_id
1 'polypeptide(L)'
;MKVLPTSPGLGFLENLRKDKKELAKEFEAIMLKELLKVAFEPMLEGKSFESRLYYESFLDGVSRKLAEAGGIGIARFMLEHIKDEKDR
;
A
#
# COMPACT_ATOMS: atom_id res chain seq x y z
N MET A 1 23.54 -23.67 -15.01
CA MET A 1 23.13 -23.90 -13.61
C MET A 1 21.78 -23.23 -13.42
N LYS A 2 20.69 -24.00 -13.27
CA LYS A 2 19.32 -23.49 -13.22
C LYS A 2 19.05 -23.03 -11.79
N VAL A 3 19.03 -21.72 -11.55
CA VAL A 3 18.79 -21.14 -10.23
C VAL A 3 17.33 -21.41 -9.87
N LEU A 4 17.09 -22.27 -8.88
CA LEU A 4 15.76 -22.48 -8.30
C LEU A 4 15.39 -21.21 -7.52
N PRO A 5 14.17 -20.67 -7.67
CA PRO A 5 13.74 -19.54 -6.88
C PRO A 5 13.79 -19.94 -5.40
N THR A 6 14.54 -19.19 -4.60
CA THR A 6 14.62 -19.38 -3.15
C THR A 6 13.22 -19.36 -2.58
N SER A 7 12.84 -20.45 -1.91
CA SER A 7 11.54 -20.61 -1.26
C SER A 7 11.21 -19.32 -0.50
N PRO A 8 10.08 -18.65 -0.80
CA PRO A 8 9.79 -17.39 -0.16
C PRO A 8 9.68 -17.63 1.35
N GLY A 9 10.45 -16.87 2.13
CA GLY A 9 10.61 -17.09 3.57
C GLY A 9 9.27 -17.17 4.30
N LEU A 10 9.26 -17.79 5.48
CA LEU A 10 8.05 -18.00 6.30
C LEU A 10 7.17 -16.73 6.44
N GLY A 11 7.75 -15.54 6.51
CA GLY A 11 7.00 -14.27 6.53
C GLY A 11 6.19 -13.97 5.26
N PHE A 12 6.57 -14.49 4.09
CA PHE A 12 5.76 -14.41 2.87
C PHE A 12 4.48 -15.25 2.97
N LEU A 13 4.60 -16.46 3.53
CA LEU A 13 3.44 -17.33 3.78
C LEU A 13 2.56 -16.82 4.92
N GLU A 14 3.14 -16.14 5.91
CA GLU A 14 2.42 -15.47 7.00
C GLU A 14 1.63 -14.25 6.50
N ASN A 15 2.22 -13.46 5.60
CA ASN A 15 1.54 -12.34 4.94
C ASN A 15 0.47 -12.77 3.93
N LEU A 16 0.60 -13.97 3.32
CA LEU A 16 -0.43 -14.56 2.46
C LEU A 16 -1.71 -14.93 3.21
N ARG A 17 -1.68 -15.04 4.54
CA ARG A 17 -2.88 -15.24 5.37
C ARG A 17 -3.60 -13.93 5.75
N LYS A 18 -3.11 -12.76 5.32
CA LYS A 18 -3.87 -11.52 5.52
C LYS A 18 -5.21 -11.64 4.77
N ASP A 19 -6.29 -11.27 5.44
CA ASP A 19 -7.61 -11.11 4.85
C ASP A 19 -7.46 -10.27 3.56
N LYS A 20 -8.05 -10.71 2.45
CA LYS A 20 -8.04 -9.99 1.17
C LYS A 20 -8.45 -8.53 1.35
N LYS A 21 -9.34 -8.28 2.31
CA LYS A 21 -9.79 -6.93 2.69
C LYS A 21 -8.65 -6.07 3.24
N GLU A 22 -7.81 -6.61 4.10
CA GLU A 22 -6.68 -5.88 4.66
C GLU A 22 -5.59 -5.65 3.61
N LEU A 23 -5.34 -6.64 2.75
CA LEU A 23 -4.43 -6.47 1.61
C LEU A 23 -4.91 -5.37 0.65
N ALA A 24 -6.21 -5.33 0.37
CA ALA A 24 -6.81 -4.32 -0.49
C ALA A 24 -6.70 -2.90 0.10
N LYS A 25 -6.89 -2.74 1.42
CA LYS A 25 -6.68 -1.47 2.11
C LYS A 25 -5.21 -1.05 2.14
N GLU A 26 -4.28 -1.99 2.37
CA GLU A 26 -2.84 -1.71 2.32
C GLU A 26 -2.42 -1.20 0.93
N PHE A 27 -2.94 -1.83 -0.12
CA PHE A 27 -2.73 -1.37 -1.48
C PHE A 27 -3.27 0.05 -1.72
N GLU A 28 -4.50 0.33 -1.27
CA GLU A 28 -5.09 1.66 -1.39
C GLU A 28 -4.30 2.71 -0.60
N ALA A 29 -3.78 2.37 0.59
CA ALA A 29 -2.92 3.26 1.37
C ALA A 29 -1.61 3.60 0.63
N ILE A 30 -1.00 2.64 -0.06
CA ILE A 30 0.20 2.87 -0.88
C ILE A 30 -0.12 3.79 -2.06
N MET A 31 -1.20 3.52 -2.77
CA MET A 31 -1.66 4.36 -3.89
C MET A 31 -1.93 5.80 -3.45
N LEU A 32 -2.65 5.98 -2.34
CA LEU A 32 -2.94 7.30 -1.77
C LEU A 32 -1.65 8.02 -1.37
N LYS A 33 -0.67 7.31 -0.80
CA LYS A 33 0.63 7.90 -0.47
C LYS A 33 1.32 8.47 -1.71
N GLU A 34 1.40 7.71 -2.79
CA GLU A 34 2.07 8.16 -4.01
C GLU A 34 1.35 9.36 -4.66
N LEU A 35 0.00 9.34 -4.67
CA LEU A 35 -0.78 10.50 -5.12
C LEU A 35 -0.50 11.75 -4.28
N LEU A 36 -0.48 11.60 -2.95
CA LEU A 36 -0.19 12.70 -2.04
C LEU A 36 1.25 13.19 -2.17
N LYS A 37 2.22 12.30 -2.42
CA LYS A 37 3.62 12.69 -2.67
C LYS A 37 3.74 13.61 -3.86
N VAL A 38 3.13 13.25 -4.99
CA VAL A 38 3.10 14.10 -6.20
C VAL A 38 2.43 15.44 -5.90
N ALA A 39 1.32 15.45 -5.17
CA ALA A 39 0.63 16.69 -4.81
C ALA A 39 1.48 17.60 -3.87
N PHE A 40 2.32 17.01 -3.03
CA PHE A 40 3.17 17.72 -2.06
C PHE A 40 4.55 18.08 -2.60
N GLU A 41 4.97 17.60 -3.78
CA GLU A 41 6.27 17.91 -4.39
C GLU A 41 6.64 19.41 -4.32
N PRO A 42 5.76 20.36 -4.71
CA PRO A 42 6.09 21.79 -4.65
C PRO A 42 6.40 22.29 -3.24
N MET A 43 5.80 21.68 -2.22
CA MET A 43 5.99 22.05 -0.81
C MET A 43 7.31 21.51 -0.24
N LEU A 44 7.88 20.50 -0.90
CA LEU A 44 9.14 19.84 -0.53
C LEU A 44 10.35 20.40 -1.32
N GLU A 45 10.11 21.25 -2.30
CA GLU A 45 11.15 21.98 -3.01
C GLU A 45 11.96 22.85 -2.05
N GLY A 46 13.29 22.76 -2.12
CA GLY A 46 14.21 23.52 -1.26
C GLY A 46 14.20 23.12 0.24
N LYS A 47 13.42 22.13 0.67
CA LYS A 47 13.43 21.63 2.05
C LYS A 47 14.65 20.75 2.35
N SER A 48 15.11 20.77 3.61
CA SER A 48 16.19 19.90 4.07
C SER A 48 15.82 18.42 4.00
N PHE A 49 16.83 17.55 4.05
CA PHE A 49 16.60 16.11 4.10
C PHE A 49 15.76 15.67 5.31
N GLU A 50 16.00 16.23 6.51
CA GLU A 50 15.18 15.87 7.68
C GLU A 50 13.73 16.31 7.50
N SER A 51 13.52 17.49 6.90
CA SER A 51 12.17 17.97 6.60
C SER A 51 11.45 17.02 5.63
N ARG A 52 12.14 16.54 4.59
CA ARG A 52 11.57 15.58 3.64
C ARG A 52 11.21 14.25 4.31
N LEU A 53 12.07 13.73 5.19
CA LEU A 53 11.78 12.52 5.98
C LEU A 53 10.56 12.68 6.89
N TYR A 54 10.40 13.84 7.50
CA TYR A 54 9.21 14.16 8.30
C TYR A 54 7.95 14.09 7.43
N TYR A 55 7.96 14.75 6.26
CA TYR A 55 6.82 14.72 5.35
C TYR A 55 6.54 13.30 4.83
N GLU A 56 7.56 12.51 4.51
CA GLU A 56 7.37 11.10 4.13
C GLU A 56 6.65 10.29 5.23
N SER A 57 7.03 10.48 6.48
CA SER A 57 6.39 9.81 7.63
C SER A 57 4.95 10.30 7.85
N PHE A 58 4.74 11.61 7.70
CA PHE A 58 3.41 12.22 7.77
C PHE A 58 2.49 11.67 6.67
N LEU A 59 2.96 11.62 5.42
CA LEU A 59 2.21 11.10 4.29
C LEU A 59 1.88 9.61 4.45
N ASP A 60 2.78 8.81 5.04
CA ASP A 60 2.51 7.41 5.37
C ASP A 60 1.36 7.27 6.40
N GLY A 61 1.36 8.12 7.42
CA GLY A 61 0.30 8.12 8.44
C GLY A 61 -1.05 8.56 7.86
N VAL A 62 -1.06 9.65 7.08
CA VAL A 62 -2.27 10.18 6.46
C VAL A 62 -2.86 9.19 5.46
N SER A 63 -2.04 8.61 4.58
CA SER A 63 -2.54 7.68 3.55
C SER A 63 -3.15 6.42 4.16
N ARG A 64 -2.55 5.86 5.22
CA ARG A 64 -3.12 4.74 5.98
C ARG A 64 -4.46 5.11 6.61
N LYS A 65 -4.54 6.27 7.29
CA LYS A 65 -5.78 6.72 7.92
C LYS A 65 -6.89 6.97 6.91
N LEU A 66 -6.56 7.52 5.74
CA LEU A 66 -7.52 7.69 4.64
C LEU A 66 -8.02 6.34 4.13
N ALA A 67 -7.13 5.39 3.86
CA ALA A 67 -7.54 4.05 3.43
C ALA A 67 -8.40 3.33 4.48
N GLU A 68 -8.05 3.43 5.77
CA GLU A 68 -8.83 2.88 6.89
C GLU A 68 -10.23 3.50 6.97
N ALA A 69 -10.37 4.80 6.66
CA ALA A 69 -11.64 5.51 6.66
C ALA A 69 -12.51 5.27 5.40
N GLY A 70 -12.03 4.45 4.45
CA GLY A 70 -12.76 4.09 3.22
C GLY A 70 -12.10 4.57 1.93
N GLY A 71 -11.02 5.34 2.03
CA GLY A 71 -10.19 5.75 0.90
C GLY A 71 -10.95 6.45 -0.22
N ILE A 72 -10.61 6.11 -1.45
CA ILE A 72 -11.26 6.56 -2.69
C ILE A 72 -12.04 5.43 -3.38
N GLY A 73 -12.15 4.27 -2.73
CA GLY A 73 -12.94 3.13 -3.18
C GLY A 73 -12.16 2.09 -3.99
N ILE A 74 -10.83 2.19 -4.08
CA ILE A 74 -10.01 1.22 -4.83
C ILE A 74 -10.02 -0.14 -4.13
N ALA A 75 -9.87 -0.19 -2.80
CA ALA A 75 -9.91 -1.45 -2.06
C ALA A 75 -11.25 -2.15 -2.28
N ARG A 76 -12.35 -1.39 -2.22
CA ARG A 76 -13.70 -1.90 -2.47
C ARG A 76 -13.84 -2.44 -3.89
N PHE A 77 -13.41 -1.68 -4.90
CA PHE A 77 -13.46 -2.10 -6.29
C PHE A 77 -12.70 -3.42 -6.53
N MET A 78 -11.50 -3.55 -5.97
CA MET A 78 -10.71 -4.80 -6.08
C MET A 78 -11.43 -5.98 -5.43
N LEU A 79 -11.98 -5.81 -4.24
CA LEU A 79 -12.68 -6.88 -3.53
C LEU A 79 -13.94 -7.34 -4.26
N GLU A 80 -14.66 -6.42 -4.90
CA GLU A 80 -15.86 -6.73 -5.69
C GLU A 80 -15.55 -7.49 -6.99
N HIS A 81 -14.32 -7.39 -7.53
CA HIS A 81 -13.92 -7.97 -8.82
C HIS A 81 -12.91 -9.12 -8.73
N ILE A 82 -12.37 -9.40 -7.55
CA ILE A 82 -11.58 -10.61 -7.31
C ILE A 82 -12.53 -11.80 -7.28
N LYS A 83 -12.48 -12.65 -8.31
CA LYS A 83 -13.16 -13.95 -8.31
C LYS A 83 -12.57 -14.82 -7.20
N ASP A 84 -13.40 -15.39 -6.35
CA ASP A 84 -12.95 -16.40 -5.41
C ASP A 84 -12.68 -17.71 -6.17
N GLU A 85 -11.49 -18.29 -6.01
CA GLU A 85 -11.13 -19.57 -6.66
C GLU A 85 -12.05 -20.73 -6.21
N LYS A 86 -12.88 -20.54 -5.18
CA LYS A 86 -13.89 -21.51 -4.71
C LYS A 86 -15.14 -21.61 -5.60
N ASP A 87 -15.32 -20.73 -6.57
CA ASP A 87 -16.46 -20.77 -7.52
C ASP A 87 -16.16 -21.57 -8.81
N ARG A 88 -15.13 -22.44 -8.78
CA ARG A 88 -14.78 -23.38 -9.86
C ARG A 88 -14.74 -24.82 -9.40
#